data_AF-A0A1B6DEG7-F1
#
_entry.id   AF-A0A1B6DEG7-F1
#
_cell.length_a   1.000
_cell.length_b   1.000
_cell.length_c   1.000
_cell.angle_alpha   90.00
_cell.angle_beta   90.00
_cell.angle_gamma   90.00
#
_symmetry.space_group_name_H-M   'P 1'
#
loop_
_entity.id
_entity.type
_entity.pdbx_description
1 polymer ?
#
loop_
_entity_poly.entity_id
_entity_poly.type
_entity_poly.pdbx_seq_one_letter_code
_entity_poly.pdbx_strand_id
1 'polypeptide(L)'
;LNCRFKCLPAPWWNQECDELISNRVSALNKFKEDSSYDNYINYKKCDAITKNKLKKIKKGSFRNFCESLNKNSNLNKVFKTVKRFKSRWNTPDNAYEYSPNKIKMAKELIDELCCGFNSFNQNSNCPDFSNNKADPFLDEVFTKEEFDAALNFVNLNSAPGIDRIDYKVLSFLPHNVKIFLLDLFNKMYKKKFLPVEWKQYLVFFIPKPGSDKLRPLSLASCISKVFERMVSNRLTWWLEHHNLLPKSQFGFRRARSCLDNASILHSEIIDAFNQNETVAAAFLKVSCIYMREYFLEDSSSVKY
;
A
#
# COMPACT_ATOMS: atom_id res chain seq x y z
N LEU A 1 -35.85 8.40 3.80
CA LEU A 1 -35.16 7.30 4.52
C LEU A 1 -33.68 7.66 4.65
N ASN A 2 -33.28 8.21 5.80
CA ASN A 2 -31.96 8.80 6.03
C ASN A 2 -30.87 7.73 6.21
N CYS A 3 -30.10 7.48 5.15
CA CYS A 3 -28.87 6.68 5.20
C CYS A 3 -27.72 7.49 5.82
N ARG A 4 -27.69 7.58 7.16
CA ARG A 4 -26.42 7.85 7.87
C ARG A 4 -25.67 6.53 7.97
N PHE A 5 -24.55 6.42 7.27
CA PHE A 5 -23.59 5.32 7.34
C PHE A 5 -23.50 4.74 8.76
N LYS A 6 -23.98 3.50 8.94
CA LYS A 6 -23.94 2.76 10.21
C LYS A 6 -22.49 2.46 10.58
N CYS A 7 -21.79 3.42 11.16
CA CYS A 7 -20.55 3.17 11.88
C CYS A 7 -20.91 2.26 13.06
N LEU A 8 -20.37 1.04 13.08
CA LEU A 8 -20.52 0.19 14.26
C LEU A 8 -19.92 0.93 15.46
N PRO A 9 -20.67 1.11 16.55
CA PRO A 9 -20.15 1.78 17.73
C PRO A 9 -18.93 1.01 18.27
N ALA A 10 -18.05 1.73 18.97
CA ALA A 10 -16.91 1.11 19.62
C ALA A 10 -17.37 -0.03 20.56
N PRO A 11 -16.59 -1.12 20.71
CA PRO A 11 -17.01 -2.29 21.50
C PRO A 11 -17.38 -2.02 22.96
N TRP A 12 -16.96 -0.88 23.51
CA TRP A 12 -17.23 -0.45 24.88
C TRP A 12 -18.44 0.48 25.01
N TRP A 13 -19.08 0.85 23.91
CA TRP A 13 -20.23 1.76 23.89
C TRP A 13 -21.51 1.00 24.21
N ASN A 14 -22.30 1.51 25.16
CA ASN A 14 -23.55 0.93 25.61
C ASN A 14 -24.61 2.04 25.80
N GLN A 15 -25.83 1.67 26.18
CA GLN A 15 -26.93 2.62 26.39
C GLN A 15 -26.62 3.67 27.47
N GLU A 16 -25.88 3.31 28.53
CA GLU A 16 -25.44 4.27 29.55
C GLU A 16 -24.56 5.39 28.94
N CYS A 17 -23.68 5.04 27.99
CA CYS A 17 -22.89 6.04 27.27
C CYS A 17 -23.77 7.03 26.49
N ASP A 18 -24.88 6.57 25.90
CA ASP A 18 -25.81 7.43 25.15
C ASP A 18 -26.55 8.38 26.09
N GLU A 19 -27.01 7.90 27.24
CA GLU A 19 -27.67 8.71 28.28
C GLU A 19 -26.74 9.81 28.82
N LEU A 20 -25.47 9.48 29.11
CA LEU A 20 -24.48 10.44 29.59
C LEU A 20 -24.23 11.55 28.56
N ILE A 21 -24.12 11.19 27.27
CA ILE A 21 -23.94 12.17 26.20
C ILE A 21 -25.19 13.03 26.04
N SER A 22 -26.38 12.42 26.05
CA SER A 22 -27.65 13.13 25.96
C SER A 22 -27.79 14.17 27.07
N ASN A 23 -27.55 13.77 28.33
CA ASN A 23 -27.58 14.67 29.48
C ASN A 23 -26.59 15.84 29.36
N ARG A 24 -25.38 15.58 28.89
CA ARG A 24 -24.38 16.63 28.64
C ARG A 24 -24.80 17.59 27.53
N VAL A 25 -25.37 17.07 26.44
CA VAL A 25 -25.85 17.89 25.32
C VAL A 25 -27.02 18.76 25.75
N SER A 26 -27.98 18.19 26.50
CA SER A 26 -29.10 18.93 27.07
C SER A 26 -28.63 20.05 28.00
N ALA A 27 -27.65 19.78 28.88
CA ALA A 27 -27.08 20.81 29.76
C ALA A 27 -26.32 21.90 28.97
N LEU A 28 -25.63 21.54 27.89
CA LEU A 28 -24.97 22.50 27.01
C LEU A 28 -25.96 23.39 26.26
N ASN A 29 -27.06 22.81 25.76
CA ASN A 29 -28.09 23.56 25.06
C ASN A 29 -28.77 24.56 26.00
N LYS A 30 -29.11 24.14 27.23
CA LYS A 30 -29.63 25.04 28.27
C LYS A 30 -28.69 26.21 28.58
N PHE A 31 -27.39 25.97 28.67
CA PHE A 31 -26.40 27.03 28.85
C PHE A 31 -26.28 27.98 27.63
N LYS A 32 -26.46 27.45 26.41
CA LYS A 32 -26.47 28.27 25.20
C LYS A 32 -27.72 29.13 25.07
N GLU A 33 -28.86 28.61 25.52
CA GLU A 33 -30.13 29.33 25.55
C GLU A 33 -30.14 30.41 26.64
N ASP A 34 -29.62 30.07 27.83
CA ASP A 34 -29.47 30.97 28.97
C ASP A 34 -28.06 30.84 29.56
N SER A 35 -27.24 31.86 29.30
CA SER A 35 -25.83 31.93 29.72
C SER A 35 -25.61 32.28 31.20
N SER A 36 -26.61 32.06 32.05
CA SER A 36 -26.48 32.13 33.50
C SER A 36 -25.32 31.30 34.06
N TYR A 37 -24.72 31.81 35.14
CA TYR A 37 -23.63 31.15 35.86
C TYR A 37 -24.04 29.76 36.39
N ASP A 38 -25.28 29.60 36.84
CA ASP A 38 -25.78 28.31 37.35
C ASP A 38 -25.87 27.25 36.24
N ASN A 39 -26.30 27.67 35.03
CA ASN A 39 -26.35 26.77 33.87
C ASN A 39 -24.95 26.36 33.41
N TYR A 40 -23.98 27.27 33.48
CA TYR A 40 -22.57 26.96 33.20
C TYR A 40 -22.01 25.94 34.19
N ILE A 41 -22.25 26.12 35.50
CA ILE A 41 -21.82 25.18 36.54
C ILE A 41 -22.48 23.81 36.34
N ASN A 42 -23.77 23.77 36.00
CA ASN A 42 -24.48 22.53 35.72
C ASN A 42 -23.89 21.80 34.50
N TYR A 43 -23.65 22.50 33.40
CA TYR A 43 -22.99 21.94 32.23
C TYR A 43 -21.59 21.38 32.56
N LYS A 44 -20.77 22.11 33.32
CA LYS A 44 -19.44 21.65 33.74
C LYS A 44 -19.50 20.40 34.61
N LYS A 45 -20.47 20.32 35.54
CA LYS A 45 -20.73 19.11 36.33
C LYS A 45 -21.09 17.93 35.43
N CYS A 46 -22.03 18.11 34.51
CA CYS A 46 -22.43 17.07 33.55
C CYS A 46 -21.27 16.62 32.66
N ASP A 47 -20.42 17.53 32.18
CA ASP A 47 -19.24 17.20 31.38
C ASP A 47 -18.18 16.41 32.16
N ALA A 48 -17.90 16.80 33.41
CA ALA A 48 -16.99 16.08 34.29
C ALA A 48 -17.48 14.66 34.60
N ILE A 49 -18.77 14.51 34.94
CA ILE A 49 -19.40 13.21 35.19
C ILE A 49 -19.32 12.32 33.94
N THR A 50 -19.67 12.88 32.78
CA THR A 50 -19.64 12.18 31.49
C THR A 50 -18.23 11.69 31.17
N LYS A 51 -17.21 12.56 31.27
CA LYS A 51 -15.82 12.19 31.02
C LYS A 51 -15.33 11.07 31.94
N ASN A 52 -15.63 11.15 33.24
CA ASN A 52 -15.19 10.16 34.21
C ASN A 52 -15.87 8.81 33.98
N LYS A 53 -17.20 8.80 33.81
CA LYS A 53 -17.97 7.57 33.58
C LYS A 53 -17.59 6.89 32.27
N LEU A 54 -17.48 7.63 31.16
CA LEU A 54 -17.03 7.06 29.88
C LEU A 54 -15.63 6.45 29.99
N LYS A 55 -14.72 7.07 30.75
CA LYS A 55 -13.38 6.50 31.01
C LYS A 55 -13.47 5.18 31.79
N LYS A 56 -14.32 5.11 32.82
CA LYS A 56 -14.55 3.88 33.60
C LYS A 56 -15.14 2.76 32.75
N ILE A 57 -16.19 3.04 31.98
CA ILE A 57 -16.85 2.08 31.09
C ILE A 57 -15.85 1.55 30.05
N LYS A 58 -15.10 2.43 29.39
CA LYS A 58 -14.07 2.04 28.41
C LYS A 58 -13.00 1.14 29.03
N LYS A 59 -12.50 1.48 30.22
CA LYS A 59 -11.48 0.68 30.93
C LYS A 59 -12.01 -0.69 31.35
N GLY A 60 -13.25 -0.74 31.87
CA GLY A 60 -13.90 -1.99 32.25
C GLY A 60 -14.13 -2.92 31.06
N SER A 61 -14.69 -2.40 29.97
CA SER A 61 -14.90 -3.17 28.75
C SER A 61 -13.58 -3.69 28.13
N PHE A 62 -12.51 -2.88 28.17
CA PHE A 62 -11.21 -3.34 27.67
C PHE A 62 -10.62 -4.46 28.55
N ARG A 63 -10.78 -4.36 29.88
CA ARG A 63 -10.37 -5.43 30.80
C ARG A 63 -11.12 -6.72 30.52
N ASN A 64 -12.45 -6.67 30.43
CA ASN A 64 -13.28 -7.84 30.12
C ASN A 64 -12.88 -8.47 28.76
N PHE A 65 -12.54 -7.63 27.77
CA PHE A 65 -12.01 -8.11 26.51
C PHE A 65 -10.67 -8.85 26.68
N CYS A 66 -9.71 -8.29 27.43
CA CYS A 66 -8.44 -8.96 27.72
C CYS A 66 -8.64 -10.29 28.46
N GLU A 67 -9.55 -10.34 29.43
CA GLU A 67 -9.89 -11.55 30.19
C GLU A 67 -10.56 -12.63 29.33
N SER A 68 -11.23 -12.26 28.24
CA SER A 68 -11.84 -13.20 27.29
C SER A 68 -10.83 -13.90 26.36
N LEU A 69 -9.57 -13.45 26.34
CA LEU A 69 -8.54 -13.99 25.45
C LEU A 69 -7.92 -15.27 26.02
N ASN A 70 -7.65 -16.23 25.12
CA ASN A 70 -6.99 -17.50 25.44
C ASN A 70 -5.94 -17.85 24.36
N LYS A 71 -5.20 -18.94 24.57
CA LYS A 71 -4.15 -19.42 23.64
C LYS A 71 -4.65 -19.73 22.22
N ASN A 72 -5.95 -19.96 22.03
CA ASN A 72 -6.56 -20.27 20.73
C ASN A 72 -7.20 -19.03 20.07
N SER A 73 -7.03 -17.84 20.66
CA SER A 73 -7.64 -16.61 20.16
C SER A 73 -6.97 -16.16 18.86
N ASN A 74 -7.77 -15.96 17.81
CA ASN A 74 -7.27 -15.51 16.52
C ASN A 74 -6.65 -14.11 16.62
N LEU A 75 -5.32 -14.01 16.45
CA LEU A 75 -4.56 -12.77 16.57
C LEU A 75 -5.09 -11.64 15.68
N ASN A 76 -5.50 -11.93 14.44
CA ASN A 76 -6.08 -10.92 13.55
C ASN A 76 -7.38 -10.33 14.12
N LYS A 77 -8.23 -11.16 14.75
CA LYS A 77 -9.45 -10.70 15.41
C LYS A 77 -9.14 -9.89 16.67
N VAL A 78 -8.11 -10.27 17.43
CA VAL A 78 -7.62 -9.53 18.59
C VAL A 78 -7.14 -8.14 18.18
N PHE A 79 -6.22 -8.04 17.22
CA PHE A 79 -5.69 -6.76 16.76
C PHE A 79 -6.76 -5.85 16.15
N LYS A 80 -7.71 -6.41 15.37
CA LYS A 80 -8.86 -5.64 14.85
C LYS A 80 -9.70 -5.08 16.00
N THR A 81 -9.96 -5.87 17.03
CA THR A 81 -10.74 -5.43 18.20
C THR A 81 -10.00 -4.35 18.98
N VAL A 82 -8.70 -4.52 19.26
CA VAL A 82 -7.87 -3.51 19.94
C VAL A 82 -7.87 -2.18 19.18
N LYS A 83 -7.78 -2.19 17.85
CA LYS A 83 -7.88 -0.95 17.04
C LYS A 83 -9.22 -0.25 17.26
N ARG A 84 -10.33 -0.99 17.36
CA ARG A 84 -11.67 -0.43 17.62
C ARG A 84 -11.84 0.18 19.02
N PHE A 85 -10.94 -0.12 19.97
CA PHE A 85 -10.92 0.54 21.29
C PHE A 85 -10.22 1.91 21.26
N LYS A 86 -9.49 2.28 20.20
CA LYS A 86 -8.81 3.58 20.13
C LYS A 86 -9.79 4.75 20.05
N SER A 87 -10.80 4.67 19.19
CA SER A 87 -11.75 5.76 18.89
C SER A 87 -13.21 5.42 19.24
N ARG A 88 -14.05 6.44 19.50
CA ARG A 88 -15.51 6.30 19.76
C ARG A 88 -16.28 5.85 18.51
N TRP A 89 -15.95 6.46 17.38
CA TRP A 89 -16.46 6.10 16.07
C TRP A 89 -15.27 5.62 15.27
N ASN A 90 -15.37 4.41 14.71
CA ASN A 90 -14.43 4.00 13.68
C ASN A 90 -15.00 4.54 12.39
N THR A 91 -14.42 5.64 11.89
CA THR A 91 -14.64 6.00 10.50
C THR A 91 -14.19 4.80 9.67
N PRO A 92 -15.02 4.25 8.76
CA PRO A 92 -14.46 3.43 7.72
C PRO A 92 -13.36 4.28 7.07
N ASP A 93 -12.17 3.71 6.85
CA ASP A 93 -11.04 4.36 6.15
C ASP A 93 -11.42 4.84 4.72
N ASN A 94 -12.68 4.66 4.31
CA ASN A 94 -13.21 4.88 2.96
C ASN A 94 -13.98 6.20 2.80
N ALA A 95 -14.00 7.11 3.78
CA ALA A 95 -14.48 8.47 3.50
C ALA A 95 -13.39 9.26 2.76
N TYR A 96 -13.07 8.83 1.53
CA TYR A 96 -12.33 9.61 0.55
C TYR A 96 -13.20 10.79 0.12
N GLU A 97 -13.35 11.76 1.01
CA GLU A 97 -13.95 13.03 0.63
C GLU A 97 -12.96 13.74 -0.30
N TYR A 98 -13.36 13.86 -1.57
CA TYR A 98 -12.64 14.56 -2.62
C TYR A 98 -12.67 16.06 -2.35
N SER A 99 -11.83 16.50 -1.41
CA SER A 99 -11.60 17.93 -1.20
C SER A 99 -10.86 18.51 -2.42
N PRO A 100 -11.26 19.69 -2.93
CA PRO A 100 -10.56 20.39 -4.02
C PRO A 100 -9.05 20.52 -3.78
N ASN A 101 -8.63 20.68 -2.52
CA ASN A 101 -7.21 20.76 -2.16
C ASN A 101 -6.44 19.47 -2.41
N LYS A 102 -7.06 18.30 -2.18
CA LYS A 102 -6.43 16.99 -2.46
C LYS A 102 -6.26 16.77 -3.96
N ILE A 103 -7.24 17.20 -4.76
CA ILE A 103 -7.17 17.14 -6.23
C ILE A 103 -6.02 18.03 -6.74
N LYS A 104 -5.90 19.24 -6.19
CA LYS A 104 -4.80 20.15 -6.53
C LYS A 104 -3.43 19.53 -6.20
N MET A 105 -3.25 19.02 -4.98
CA MET A 105 -2.01 18.35 -4.57
C MET A 105 -1.68 17.12 -5.43
N ALA A 106 -2.69 16.35 -5.85
CA ALA A 106 -2.49 15.22 -6.74
C ALA A 106 -2.01 15.67 -8.13
N LYS A 107 -2.58 16.75 -8.69
CA LYS A 107 -2.15 17.33 -9.97
C LYS A 107 -0.72 17.87 -9.90
N GLU A 108 -0.41 18.66 -8.88
CA GLU A 108 0.94 19.19 -8.67
C GLU A 108 1.99 18.07 -8.57
N LEU A 109 1.66 16.98 -7.88
CA LEU A 109 2.53 15.80 -7.79
C LEU A 109 2.68 15.08 -9.13
N ILE A 110 1.62 14.96 -9.94
CA ILE A 110 1.72 14.40 -11.29
C ILE A 110 2.64 15.27 -12.15
N ASP A 111 2.47 16.58 -12.10
CA ASP A 111 3.30 17.52 -12.85
C ASP A 111 4.77 17.45 -12.41
N GLU A 112 5.07 17.35 -11.11
CA GLU A 112 6.43 17.13 -10.59
C GLU A 112 7.06 15.84 -11.15
N LEU A 113 6.29 14.76 -11.20
CA LEU A 113 6.74 13.47 -11.71
C LEU A 113 6.99 13.50 -13.23
N CYS A 114 6.15 14.21 -13.99
CA CYS A 114 6.23 14.32 -15.45
C CYS A 114 7.28 15.34 -15.92
N CYS A 115 7.46 16.47 -15.23
CA CYS A 115 8.40 17.52 -15.61
C CYS A 115 9.87 17.08 -15.59
N GLY A 116 10.22 16.09 -14.75
CA GLY A 116 11.54 15.47 -14.75
C GLY A 116 11.88 14.71 -16.05
N PHE A 117 10.92 14.55 -16.97
CA PHE A 117 11.07 13.81 -18.21
C PHE A 117 11.47 14.68 -19.41
N ASN A 118 10.87 15.88 -19.55
CA ASN A 118 11.11 16.77 -20.70
C ASN A 118 12.54 17.31 -20.77
N SER A 119 13.31 17.25 -19.66
CA SER A 119 14.69 17.72 -19.61
C SER A 119 15.73 16.66 -20.04
N PHE A 120 15.34 15.38 -20.13
CA PHE A 120 16.18 14.34 -20.73
C PHE A 120 15.87 14.26 -22.23
N ASN A 121 16.25 15.32 -22.95
CA ASN A 121 16.29 15.33 -24.40
C ASN A 121 17.06 14.10 -24.92
N GLN A 122 16.36 13.25 -25.66
CA GLN A 122 16.65 12.48 -26.90
C GLN A 122 18.09 12.11 -27.35
N ASN A 123 19.15 12.50 -26.65
CA ASN A 123 20.55 12.15 -26.92
C ASN A 123 21.07 11.10 -25.92
N SER A 124 20.20 10.28 -25.35
CA SER A 124 20.65 9.02 -24.77
C SER A 124 21.04 8.10 -25.93
N ASN A 125 22.35 7.91 -26.13
CA ASN A 125 22.89 6.74 -26.80
C ASN A 125 22.35 5.52 -26.05
N CYS A 126 21.14 5.08 -26.41
CA CYS A 126 20.63 3.79 -25.99
C CYS A 126 21.66 2.77 -26.48
N PRO A 127 22.16 1.87 -25.63
CA PRO A 127 23.06 0.83 -26.08
C PRO A 127 22.44 0.16 -27.31
N ASP A 128 23.20 0.09 -28.41
CA ASP A 128 22.69 -0.54 -29.62
C ASP A 128 22.53 -2.05 -29.38
N PHE A 129 21.30 -2.48 -29.12
CA PHE A 129 20.92 -3.88 -28.92
C PHE A 129 20.72 -4.62 -30.26
N SER A 130 21.05 -4.00 -31.40
CA SER A 130 20.90 -4.62 -32.73
C SER A 130 21.73 -5.90 -32.91
N ASN A 131 22.79 -6.09 -32.11
CA ASN A 131 23.69 -7.24 -32.15
C ASN A 131 23.34 -8.38 -31.18
N ASN A 132 22.10 -8.46 -30.70
CA ASN A 132 21.70 -9.54 -29.79
C ASN A 132 21.63 -10.88 -30.53
N LYS A 133 22.60 -11.75 -30.25
CA LYS A 133 22.42 -13.20 -30.43
C LYS A 133 21.22 -13.62 -29.58
N ALA A 134 20.30 -14.38 -30.17
CA ALA A 134 19.19 -14.98 -29.44
C ALA A 134 19.75 -15.77 -28.25
N ASP A 135 19.22 -15.53 -27.05
CA ASP A 135 19.53 -16.32 -25.87
C ASP A 135 18.56 -17.51 -25.85
N PRO A 136 19.06 -18.76 -25.95
CA PRO A 136 18.19 -19.93 -26.07
C PRO A 136 17.19 -20.06 -24.92
N PHE A 137 17.51 -19.59 -23.73
CA PHE A 137 16.65 -19.69 -22.56
C PHE A 137 15.65 -18.53 -22.46
N LEU A 138 16.11 -17.28 -22.68
CA LEU A 138 15.21 -16.14 -22.60
C LEU A 138 14.18 -16.15 -23.73
N ASP A 139 14.59 -16.50 -24.96
CA ASP A 139 13.74 -16.46 -26.15
C ASP A 139 12.79 -17.68 -26.27
N GLU A 140 12.88 -18.64 -25.35
CA GLU A 140 11.97 -19.79 -25.29
C GLU A 140 10.53 -19.40 -24.93
N VAL A 141 9.57 -20.27 -25.24
CA VAL A 141 8.19 -20.08 -24.78
C VAL A 141 8.09 -20.29 -23.28
N PHE A 142 7.13 -19.60 -22.65
CA PHE A 142 6.76 -19.89 -21.28
C PHE A 142 6.04 -21.23 -21.16
N THR A 143 6.45 -21.95 -20.12
CA THR A 143 5.89 -23.22 -19.72
C THR A 143 4.66 -23.02 -18.83
N LYS A 144 3.87 -24.08 -18.65
CA LYS A 144 2.73 -24.07 -17.74
C LYS A 144 3.18 -23.92 -16.29
N GLU A 145 4.34 -24.50 -15.96
CA GLU A 145 4.94 -24.46 -14.64
C GLU A 145 5.33 -23.01 -14.26
N GLU A 146 5.90 -22.25 -15.20
CA GLU A 146 6.18 -20.83 -15.00
C GLU A 146 4.91 -20.00 -14.80
N PHE A 147 3.86 -20.29 -15.57
CA PHE A 147 2.56 -19.64 -15.43
C PHE A 147 1.92 -19.92 -14.07
N ASP A 148 1.86 -21.20 -13.68
CA ASP A 148 1.30 -21.62 -12.40
C ASP A 148 2.11 -21.05 -11.23
N ALA A 149 3.45 -21.04 -11.33
CA ALA A 149 4.31 -20.39 -10.34
C ALA A 149 4.02 -18.89 -10.25
N ALA A 150 3.88 -18.19 -11.39
CA ALA A 150 3.55 -16.76 -11.38
C ALA A 150 2.21 -16.49 -10.70
N LEU A 151 1.21 -17.36 -10.89
CA LEU A 151 -0.13 -17.21 -10.33
C LEU A 151 -0.23 -17.62 -8.85
N ASN A 152 0.47 -18.68 -8.43
CA ASN A 152 0.34 -19.24 -7.08
C ASN A 152 0.95 -18.37 -5.98
N PHE A 153 1.95 -17.54 -6.31
CA PHE A 153 2.62 -16.66 -5.34
C PHE A 153 2.07 -15.22 -5.32
N VAL A 154 0.87 -14.98 -5.87
CA VAL A 154 0.23 -13.66 -5.83
C VAL A 154 -0.56 -13.46 -4.54
N ASN A 155 -0.69 -12.22 -4.09
CA ASN A 155 -1.61 -11.89 -3.01
C ASN A 155 -3.04 -11.81 -3.57
N LEU A 156 -3.87 -12.80 -3.24
CA LEU A 156 -5.27 -12.86 -3.68
C LEU A 156 -6.13 -11.67 -3.24
N ASN A 157 -5.69 -10.88 -2.24
CA ASN A 157 -6.42 -9.70 -1.78
C ASN A 157 -5.89 -8.38 -2.38
N SER A 158 -4.98 -8.45 -3.37
CA SER A 158 -4.57 -7.25 -4.10
C SER A 158 -5.73 -6.67 -4.91
N ALA A 159 -5.79 -5.34 -4.96
CA ALA A 159 -6.78 -4.60 -5.74
C ALA A 159 -6.55 -4.78 -7.25
N PRO A 160 -7.62 -4.87 -8.05
CA PRO A 160 -7.54 -4.98 -9.50
C PRO A 160 -7.16 -3.64 -10.15
N GLY A 161 -6.79 -3.69 -11.42
CA GLY A 161 -6.59 -2.49 -12.26
C GLY A 161 -7.91 -1.94 -12.79
N ILE A 162 -7.83 -1.18 -13.88
CA ILE A 162 -8.97 -0.57 -14.57
C ILE A 162 -9.97 -1.62 -15.07
N ASP A 163 -9.47 -2.79 -15.47
CA ASP A 163 -10.25 -3.94 -15.95
C ASP A 163 -11.10 -4.62 -14.87
N ARG A 164 -10.88 -4.30 -13.59
CA ARG A 164 -11.57 -4.87 -12.43
C ARG A 164 -11.42 -6.39 -12.27
N ILE A 165 -10.42 -6.99 -12.93
CA ILE A 165 -10.11 -8.42 -12.80
C ILE A 165 -9.09 -8.60 -11.67
N ASP A 166 -9.49 -9.25 -10.58
CA ASP A 166 -8.62 -9.53 -9.45
C ASP A 166 -7.93 -10.91 -9.56
N TYR A 167 -6.94 -11.16 -8.70
CA TYR A 167 -6.23 -12.45 -8.71
C TYR A 167 -7.11 -13.64 -8.25
N LYS A 168 -8.21 -13.40 -7.52
CA LYS A 168 -9.13 -14.48 -7.14
C LYS A 168 -9.79 -15.02 -8.39
N VAL A 169 -10.31 -14.15 -9.24
CA VAL A 169 -10.88 -14.53 -10.54
C VAL A 169 -9.87 -15.38 -11.32
N LEU A 170 -8.62 -14.92 -11.45
CA LEU A 170 -7.57 -15.65 -12.16
C LEU A 170 -7.26 -17.02 -11.54
N SER A 171 -7.24 -17.11 -10.20
CA SER A 171 -6.99 -18.36 -9.50
C SER A 171 -8.10 -19.40 -9.74
N PHE A 172 -9.36 -18.96 -9.86
CA PHE A 172 -10.54 -19.81 -10.08
C PHE A 172 -10.81 -20.11 -11.56
N LEU A 173 -10.03 -19.57 -12.50
CA LEU A 173 -10.22 -19.86 -13.92
C LEU A 173 -10.12 -21.38 -14.20
N PRO A 174 -11.03 -21.92 -15.04
CA PRO A 174 -10.93 -23.28 -15.53
C PRO A 174 -9.58 -23.57 -16.21
N HIS A 175 -9.14 -24.83 -16.15
CA HIS A 175 -7.84 -25.24 -16.67
C HIS A 175 -7.64 -24.91 -18.16
N ASN A 176 -8.66 -25.12 -18.99
CA ASN A 176 -8.64 -24.77 -20.42
C ASN A 176 -8.45 -23.26 -20.64
N VAL A 177 -9.03 -22.40 -19.80
CA VAL A 177 -8.87 -20.94 -19.90
C VAL A 177 -7.47 -20.51 -19.48
N LYS A 178 -6.88 -21.16 -18.47
CA LYS A 178 -5.47 -20.92 -18.08
C LYS A 178 -4.49 -21.30 -19.20
N ILE A 179 -4.71 -22.42 -19.87
CA ILE A 179 -3.92 -22.82 -21.05
C ILE A 179 -4.07 -21.81 -22.18
N PHE A 180 -5.30 -21.36 -22.47
CA PHE A 180 -5.53 -20.34 -23.48
C PHE A 180 -4.79 -19.03 -23.15
N LEU A 181 -4.81 -18.61 -21.89
CA LEU A 181 -4.11 -17.41 -21.44
C LEU A 181 -2.58 -17.55 -21.61
N LEU A 182 -2.02 -18.72 -21.30
CA LEU A 182 -0.61 -19.02 -21.52
C LEU A 182 -0.23 -18.98 -23.01
N ASP A 183 -1.06 -19.57 -23.89
CA ASP A 183 -0.85 -19.49 -25.33
C ASP A 183 -0.87 -18.04 -25.83
N LEU A 184 -1.80 -17.22 -25.32
CA LEU A 184 -1.86 -15.80 -25.61
C LEU A 184 -0.58 -15.08 -25.15
N PHE A 185 -0.10 -15.35 -23.93
CA PHE A 185 1.14 -14.80 -23.39
C PHE A 185 2.35 -15.16 -24.26
N ASN A 186 2.44 -16.42 -24.69
CA ASN A 186 3.51 -16.88 -25.58
C ASN A 186 3.47 -16.21 -26.97
N LYS A 187 2.27 -16.03 -27.53
CA LYS A 187 2.09 -15.29 -28.79
C LYS A 187 2.53 -13.83 -28.64
N MET A 188 2.16 -13.17 -27.55
CA MET A 188 2.58 -11.80 -27.26
C MET A 188 4.09 -11.68 -27.07
N TYR A 189 4.69 -12.61 -26.33
CA TYR A 189 6.14 -12.65 -26.10
C TYR A 189 6.92 -12.80 -27.40
N LYS A 190 6.57 -13.77 -28.25
CA LYS A 190 7.21 -13.98 -29.56
C LYS A 190 7.05 -12.79 -30.51
N LYS A 191 5.86 -12.17 -30.53
CA LYS A 191 5.56 -11.02 -31.38
C LYS A 191 6.10 -9.70 -30.83
N LYS A 192 6.69 -9.70 -29.63
CA LYS A 192 7.17 -8.49 -28.93
C LYS A 192 6.08 -7.41 -28.84
N PHE A 193 4.85 -7.85 -28.57
CA PHE A 193 3.67 -7.00 -28.57
C PHE A 193 2.94 -7.09 -27.23
N LEU A 194 2.54 -5.93 -26.69
CA LEU A 194 1.73 -5.82 -25.47
C LEU A 194 0.48 -4.97 -25.74
N PRO A 195 -0.67 -5.32 -25.17
CA PRO A 195 -1.88 -4.50 -25.27
C PRO A 195 -1.65 -3.10 -24.68
N VAL A 196 -2.18 -2.07 -25.33
CA VAL A 196 -2.06 -0.68 -24.87
C VAL A 196 -2.77 -0.51 -23.53
N GLU A 197 -3.85 -1.26 -23.30
CA GLU A 197 -4.61 -1.28 -22.06
C GLU A 197 -3.77 -1.73 -20.85
N TRP A 198 -2.73 -2.55 -21.06
CA TRP A 198 -1.83 -2.99 -20.00
C TRP A 198 -0.82 -1.91 -19.61
N LYS A 199 -0.64 -0.89 -20.46
CA LYS A 199 0.14 0.32 -20.16
C LYS A 199 -0.68 1.35 -19.39
N GLN A 200 -1.97 1.10 -19.13
CA GLN A 200 -2.84 1.99 -18.37
C GLN A 200 -2.92 1.56 -16.90
N TYR A 201 -2.80 2.53 -16.00
CA TYR A 201 -2.77 2.29 -14.56
C TYR A 201 -3.81 3.14 -13.84
N LEU A 202 -4.47 2.56 -12.84
CA LEU A 202 -5.33 3.31 -11.93
C LEU A 202 -4.48 3.83 -10.76
N VAL A 203 -4.33 5.15 -10.65
CA VAL A 203 -3.44 5.78 -9.66
C VAL A 203 -4.21 6.25 -8.43
N PHE A 204 -3.83 5.75 -7.25
CA PHE A 204 -4.34 6.19 -5.96
C PHE A 204 -3.31 7.01 -5.20
N PHE A 205 -3.72 8.12 -4.61
CA PHE A 205 -2.85 8.95 -3.78
C PHE A 205 -3.08 8.65 -2.29
N ILE A 206 -2.06 8.11 -1.64
CA ILE A 206 -2.07 7.73 -0.22
C ILE A 206 -1.24 8.75 0.57
N PRO A 207 -1.80 9.42 1.59
CA PRO A 207 -1.04 10.32 2.45
C PRO A 207 0.16 9.64 3.13
N LYS A 208 1.32 10.30 3.17
CA LYS A 208 2.45 9.81 3.95
C LYS A 208 2.18 10.04 5.45
N PRO A 209 2.50 9.07 6.33
CA PRO A 209 2.37 9.27 7.77
C PRO A 209 3.20 10.48 8.23
N GLY A 210 2.56 11.44 8.90
CA GLY A 210 3.24 12.63 9.43
C GLY A 210 3.70 13.65 8.39
N SER A 211 3.16 13.63 7.17
CA SER A 211 3.48 14.61 6.14
C SER A 211 2.28 14.89 5.24
N ASP A 212 2.17 16.12 4.75
CA ASP A 212 1.16 16.50 3.74
C ASP A 212 1.49 15.98 2.33
N LYS A 213 2.64 15.30 2.17
CA LYS A 213 3.05 14.70 0.91
C LYS A 213 2.24 13.43 0.62
N LEU A 214 1.83 13.28 -0.63
CA LEU A 214 1.15 12.09 -1.13
C LEU A 214 2.15 11.04 -1.63
N ARG A 215 1.76 9.76 -1.53
CA ARG A 215 2.41 8.63 -2.19
C ARG A 215 1.45 8.11 -3.27
N PRO A 216 1.82 8.22 -4.54
CA PRO A 216 1.06 7.62 -5.62
C PRO A 216 1.24 6.10 -5.62
N LEU A 217 0.16 5.37 -5.84
CA LEU A 217 0.08 3.93 -5.94
C LEU A 217 -0.62 3.56 -7.25
N SER A 218 0.14 3.00 -8.19
CA SER A 218 -0.37 2.58 -9.49
C SER A 218 -0.89 1.14 -9.43
N LEU A 219 -2.15 0.93 -9.81
CA LEU A 219 -2.76 -0.39 -9.94
C LEU A 219 -2.81 -0.80 -11.41
N ALA A 220 -1.96 -1.76 -11.76
CA ALA A 220 -1.95 -2.41 -13.06
C ALA A 220 -2.99 -3.54 -13.13
N SER A 221 -3.36 -3.96 -14.34
CA SER A 221 -4.14 -5.18 -14.59
C SER A 221 -3.48 -6.38 -13.90
N CYS A 222 -4.29 -7.21 -13.21
CA CYS A 222 -3.78 -8.43 -12.61
C CYS A 222 -3.28 -9.43 -13.67
N ILE A 223 -3.89 -9.43 -14.86
CA ILE A 223 -3.44 -10.29 -15.97
C ILE A 223 -2.06 -9.84 -16.44
N SER A 224 -1.86 -8.53 -16.65
CA SER A 224 -0.54 -7.96 -17.00
C SER A 224 0.52 -8.33 -15.96
N LYS A 225 0.19 -8.18 -14.67
CA LYS A 225 1.12 -8.51 -13.57
C LYS A 225 1.50 -9.99 -13.52
N VAL A 226 0.62 -10.92 -13.94
CA VAL A 226 1.00 -12.34 -14.07
C VAL A 226 2.04 -12.50 -15.17
N PHE A 227 1.81 -11.91 -16.35
CA PHE A 227 2.75 -11.95 -17.46
C PHE A 227 4.10 -11.31 -17.10
N GLU A 228 4.09 -10.08 -16.57
CA GLU A 228 5.27 -9.37 -16.09
C GLU A 228 6.06 -10.20 -15.06
N ARG A 229 5.36 -10.91 -14.18
CA ARG A 229 5.98 -11.79 -13.20
C ARG A 229 6.65 -13.01 -13.83
N MET A 230 6.08 -13.58 -14.89
CA MET A 230 6.71 -14.67 -15.64
C MET A 230 8.02 -14.18 -16.27
N VAL A 231 7.99 -13.03 -16.95
CA VAL A 231 9.18 -12.40 -17.54
C VAL A 231 10.20 -12.07 -16.44
N SER A 232 9.77 -11.45 -15.35
CA SER A 232 10.63 -11.06 -14.23
C SER A 232 11.29 -12.26 -13.56
N ASN A 233 10.56 -13.35 -13.33
CA ASN A 233 11.11 -14.57 -12.76
C ASN A 233 12.19 -15.17 -13.66
N ARG A 234 11.93 -15.24 -14.97
CA ARG A 234 12.87 -15.77 -15.94
C ARG A 234 14.14 -14.91 -16.04
N LEU A 235 13.96 -13.60 -16.17
CA LEU A 235 15.07 -12.64 -16.23
C LEU A 235 15.91 -12.66 -14.95
N THR A 236 15.24 -12.70 -13.78
CA THR A 236 15.94 -12.77 -12.49
C THR A 236 16.77 -14.04 -12.40
N TRP A 237 16.21 -15.19 -12.78
CA TRP A 237 16.96 -16.45 -12.78
C TRP A 237 18.17 -16.37 -13.71
N TRP A 238 18.00 -15.84 -14.92
CA TRP A 238 19.09 -15.72 -15.90
C TRP A 238 20.21 -14.79 -15.42
N LEU A 239 19.87 -13.63 -14.83
CA LEU A 239 20.82 -12.67 -14.27
C LEU A 239 21.64 -13.27 -13.11
N GLU A 240 20.98 -14.03 -12.24
CA GLU A 240 21.62 -14.71 -11.10
C GLU A 240 22.50 -15.86 -11.57
N HIS A 241 22.01 -16.68 -12.50
CA HIS A 241 22.75 -17.83 -13.05
C HIS A 241 24.07 -17.40 -13.70
N HIS A 242 24.05 -16.28 -14.42
CA HIS A 242 25.24 -15.70 -15.06
C HIS A 242 26.05 -14.78 -14.15
N ASN A 243 25.67 -14.63 -12.87
CA ASN A 243 26.33 -13.73 -11.90
C ASN A 243 26.49 -12.28 -12.39
N LEU A 244 25.51 -11.76 -13.13
CA LEU A 244 25.56 -10.41 -13.72
C LEU A 244 25.22 -9.29 -12.71
N LEU A 245 24.59 -9.65 -11.59
CA LEU A 245 24.26 -8.70 -10.52
C LEU A 245 25.43 -8.55 -9.54
N PRO A 246 25.85 -7.31 -9.22
CA PRO A 246 26.87 -7.06 -8.21
C PRO A 246 26.55 -7.73 -6.88
N LYS A 247 27.56 -8.26 -6.20
CA LYS A 247 27.40 -8.86 -4.84
C LYS A 247 26.95 -7.82 -3.81
N SER A 248 27.23 -6.55 -4.04
CA SER A 248 26.80 -5.40 -3.24
C SER A 248 25.33 -4.99 -3.48
N GLN A 249 24.62 -5.59 -4.44
CA GLN A 249 23.21 -5.32 -4.67
C GLN A 249 22.32 -6.26 -3.85
N PHE A 250 21.68 -5.69 -2.82
CA PHE A 250 20.77 -6.43 -1.93
C PHE A 250 19.29 -6.12 -2.19
N GLY A 251 18.99 -4.93 -2.69
CA GLY A 251 17.60 -4.52 -2.98
C GLY A 251 16.99 -5.37 -4.10
N PHE A 252 15.75 -5.81 -3.90
CA PHE A 252 14.95 -6.58 -4.88
C PHE A 252 15.57 -7.92 -5.30
N ARG A 253 16.52 -8.43 -4.52
CA ARG A 253 17.19 -9.71 -4.78
C ARG A 253 16.69 -10.78 -3.82
N ARG A 254 16.50 -12.00 -4.31
CA ARG A 254 16.04 -13.12 -3.47
C ARG A 254 17.09 -13.44 -2.40
N ALA A 255 16.64 -13.81 -1.21
CA ALA A 255 17.49 -14.14 -0.06
C ALA A 255 18.50 -13.04 0.34
N ARG A 256 18.19 -11.78 0.01
CA ARG A 256 18.93 -10.59 0.48
C ARG A 256 17.93 -9.61 1.09
N SER A 257 18.36 -8.92 2.14
CA SER A 257 17.50 -8.03 2.92
C SER A 257 18.24 -6.77 3.35
N CYS A 258 17.48 -5.77 3.79
CA CYS A 258 18.05 -4.57 4.40
C CYS A 258 18.82 -4.88 5.70
N LEU A 259 18.49 -6.00 6.37
CA LEU A 259 19.18 -6.43 7.57
C LEU A 259 20.62 -6.87 7.27
N ASP A 260 20.85 -7.49 6.11
CA ASP A 260 22.18 -7.90 5.69
C ASP A 260 23.08 -6.67 5.51
N ASN A 261 22.58 -5.63 4.84
CA ASN A 261 23.29 -4.35 4.69
C ASN A 261 23.59 -3.70 6.05
N ALA A 262 22.61 -3.69 6.97
CA ALA A 262 22.81 -3.13 8.30
C ALA A 262 23.86 -3.92 9.10
N SER A 263 23.88 -5.25 8.95
CA SER A 263 24.85 -6.12 9.61
C SER A 263 26.26 -5.91 9.05
N ILE A 264 26.41 -5.75 7.73
CA ILE A 264 27.70 -5.44 7.09
C ILE A 264 28.24 -4.11 7.62
N LEU A 265 27.43 -3.06 7.60
CA LEU A 265 27.82 -1.75 8.12
C LEU A 265 28.19 -1.83 9.62
N HIS A 266 27.43 -2.60 10.40
CA HIS A 266 27.72 -2.79 11.82
C HIS A 266 29.06 -3.51 12.05
N SER A 267 29.35 -4.55 11.29
CA SER A 267 30.64 -5.24 11.34
C SER A 267 31.79 -4.31 10.97
N GLU A 268 31.67 -3.52 9.90
CA GLU A 268 32.69 -2.54 9.50
C GLU A 268 32.99 -1.53 10.62
N ILE A 269 31.95 -1.07 11.32
CA ILE A 269 32.09 -0.16 12.48
C ILE A 269 32.84 -0.84 13.63
N ILE A 270 32.53 -2.10 13.95
CA ILE A 270 33.19 -2.85 15.02
C ILE A 270 34.66 -3.11 14.66
N ASP A 271 34.93 -3.52 13.44
CA ASP A 271 36.27 -3.87 12.98
C ASP A 271 37.19 -2.64 12.99
N ALA A 272 36.70 -1.49 12.51
CA ALA A 272 37.43 -0.23 12.59
C ALA A 272 37.66 0.21 14.04
N PHE A 273 36.67 0.06 14.92
CA PHE A 273 36.82 0.38 16.34
C PHE A 273 37.92 -0.45 17.00
N ASN A 274 37.99 -1.75 16.70
CA ASN A 274 39.04 -2.64 17.22
C ASN A 274 40.43 -2.29 16.69
N GLN A 275 40.52 -1.68 15.50
CA GLN A 275 41.76 -1.26 14.86
C GLN A 275 42.15 0.20 15.17
N ASN A 276 41.38 0.90 16.02
CA ASN A 276 41.49 2.34 16.26
C ASN A 276 41.37 3.20 14.98
N GLU A 277 40.61 2.72 14.00
CA GLU A 277 40.27 3.44 12.77
C GLU A 277 38.86 4.07 12.84
N THR A 278 38.55 4.94 11.88
CA THR A 278 37.24 5.61 11.78
C THR A 278 36.52 5.22 10.50
N VAL A 279 35.24 4.86 10.60
CA VAL A 279 34.37 4.60 9.43
C VAL A 279 33.57 5.85 9.08
N ALA A 280 33.59 6.22 7.80
CA ALA A 280 32.71 7.24 7.24
C ALA A 280 31.73 6.61 6.25
N ALA A 281 30.44 6.90 6.39
CA ALA A 281 29.39 6.39 5.50
C ALA A 281 28.68 7.54 4.76
N ALA A 282 28.54 7.40 3.44
CA ALA A 282 27.81 8.34 2.60
C ALA A 282 26.50 7.72 2.13
N PHE A 283 25.37 8.31 2.53
CA PHE A 283 24.03 7.82 2.16
C PHE A 283 23.48 8.60 0.97
N LEU A 284 23.53 7.99 -0.21
CA LEU A 284 22.98 8.55 -1.44
C LEU A 284 21.52 8.13 -1.63
N LYS A 285 20.67 9.10 -1.96
CA LYS A 285 19.26 8.85 -2.26
C LYS A 285 18.93 9.44 -3.62
N VAL A 286 18.54 8.56 -4.55
CA VAL A 286 18.02 8.98 -5.86
C VAL A 286 16.54 9.36 -5.70
N SER A 287 16.17 10.56 -6.17
CA SER A 287 14.78 10.98 -6.27
C SER A 287 14.11 10.30 -7.48
N CYS A 288 12.95 9.68 -7.25
CA CYS A 288 12.02 9.18 -8.28
C CYS A 288 12.58 8.15 -9.28
N ILE A 289 12.90 6.92 -8.85
CA ILE A 289 13.29 5.83 -9.77
C ILE A 289 12.05 5.13 -10.38
N TYR A 290 11.09 4.71 -9.56
CA TYR A 290 10.00 3.82 -9.99
C TYR A 290 8.88 4.47 -10.81
N MET A 291 8.85 5.80 -10.88
CA MET A 291 7.89 6.54 -11.70
C MET A 291 8.43 6.89 -13.07
N ARG A 292 9.75 6.77 -13.27
CA ARG A 292 10.43 7.23 -14.49
C ARG A 292 10.28 6.27 -15.67
N GLU A 293 10.04 4.98 -15.43
CA GLU A 293 9.87 3.99 -16.52
C GLU A 293 8.40 3.77 -16.96
N TYR A 294 7.42 3.96 -16.08
CA TYR A 294 6.02 3.65 -16.40
C TYR A 294 5.25 4.77 -17.11
N PHE A 295 5.76 6.01 -17.08
CA PHE A 295 5.18 7.17 -17.76
C PHE A 295 5.83 7.44 -19.14
N LEU A 296 6.69 6.53 -19.60
CA LEU A 296 7.51 6.68 -20.80
C LEU A 296 6.75 6.80 -22.13
N GLU A 297 5.44 6.50 -22.19
CA GLU A 297 4.79 6.33 -23.49
C GLU A 297 3.48 7.08 -23.75
N ASP A 298 2.76 7.65 -22.79
CA ASP A 298 1.61 8.47 -23.19
C ASP A 298 1.05 9.38 -22.09
N SER A 299 1.40 10.67 -22.15
CA SER A 299 0.76 11.74 -21.37
C SER A 299 -0.73 11.93 -21.72
N SER A 300 -1.24 11.25 -22.76
CA SER A 300 -2.64 11.32 -23.20
C SER A 300 -3.57 10.30 -22.51
N SER A 301 -3.04 9.36 -21.72
CA SER A 301 -3.82 8.21 -21.22
C SER A 301 -4.23 8.27 -19.75
N VAL A 302 -3.92 9.36 -19.03
CA VAL A 302 -4.38 9.58 -17.65
C VAL A 302 -5.84 10.04 -17.67
N LYS A 303 -6.78 9.10 -17.61
CA LYS A 303 -8.20 9.40 -17.36
C LYS A 303 -8.44 9.49 -15.84
N TYR A 304 -8.92 10.66 -15.41
CA TYR A 304 -9.33 10.97 -14.05
C TYR A 304 -10.64 10.28 -13.67
#